data_AF-A0A942FFT9-F1
#
_entry.id   AF-A0A942FFT9-F1
#
_cell.length_a   1.000
_cell.length_b   1.000
_cell.length_c   1.000
_cell.angle_alpha   90.00
_cell.angle_beta   90.00
_cell.angle_gamma   90.00
#
_symmetry.space_group_name_H-M   'P 1'
#
loop_
_entity.id
_entity.type
_entity.pdbx_description
1 polymer ?
#
loop_
_entity_poly.entity_id
_entity_poly.type
_entity_poly.pdbx_seq_one_letter_code
_entity_poly.pdbx_strand_id
1 'polypeptide(L)'
;MNSLVSIERLTDEVRTIYQSDPVRAERLMEAYLRETLKEHSPDERFTLLEELAHQFETVPAPVVQDVFLESKEFSRLFSLLLGEKVSAPDISSTELLEKLALSLNTIFDTLNEMIRVIDTTLLGKKPELETIRHIIGSHLEGEARTDSLQNYLARIQKAFLISHKAFQEAAQAKFGEILKELGPERFESEPMGRLKIGPLRKAELFEMYKERFQTFKKWFESGRFKEEMLREFEKTCQKLYDADRR
;
A
#
# COMPACT_ATOMS: atom_id res chain seq x y z
N MET A 1 13.99 -70.81 20.17
CA MET A 1 14.60 -70.44 18.87
C MET A 1 14.49 -68.93 18.79
N ASN A 2 15.52 -68.22 19.26
CA ASN A 2 15.49 -66.76 19.35
C ASN A 2 15.76 -66.20 17.95
N SER A 3 14.71 -65.75 17.27
CA SER A 3 14.87 -65.00 16.03
C SER A 3 15.54 -63.68 16.39
N LEU A 4 16.84 -63.56 16.10
CA LEU A 4 17.59 -62.31 16.19
C LEU A 4 16.96 -61.33 15.19
N VAL A 5 16.03 -60.51 15.68
CA VAL A 5 15.51 -59.39 14.90
C VAL A 5 16.66 -58.38 14.79
N SER A 6 17.28 -58.31 13.61
CA SER A 6 18.35 -57.34 13.34
C SER A 6 17.76 -55.93 13.26
N ILE A 7 18.41 -54.97 13.93
CA ILE A 7 18.04 -53.55 13.92
C ILE A 7 17.98 -52.98 12.49
N GLU A 8 18.88 -53.42 11.62
CA GLU A 8 18.93 -53.00 10.21
C GLU A 8 17.64 -53.38 9.46
N ARG A 9 17.11 -54.57 9.74
CA ARG A 9 15.87 -55.06 9.12
C ARG A 9 14.66 -54.27 9.61
N LEU A 10 14.62 -53.90 10.89
CA LEU A 10 13.56 -53.04 11.43
C LEU A 10 13.61 -51.64 10.80
N THR A 11 14.81 -51.07 10.65
CA THR A 11 15.01 -49.76 10.03
C THR A 11 14.50 -49.74 8.58
N ASP A 12 14.83 -50.76 7.78
CA ASP A 12 14.42 -50.82 6.38
C ASP A 12 12.91 -51.04 6.20
N GLU A 13 12.29 -51.86 7.05
CA GLU A 13 10.85 -52.11 7.02
C GLU A 13 10.06 -50.87 7.47
N VAL A 14 10.51 -50.18 8.52
CA VAL A 14 9.93 -48.90 8.96
C VAL A 14 10.04 -47.85 7.85
N ARG A 15 11.21 -47.75 7.19
CA ARG A 15 11.40 -46.84 6.04
C ARG A 15 10.47 -47.19 4.88
N THR A 16 10.27 -48.48 4.59
CA THR A 16 9.37 -48.96 3.53
C THR A 16 7.91 -48.63 3.83
N ILE A 17 7.48 -48.78 5.09
CA ILE A 17 6.13 -48.39 5.54
C ILE A 17 5.92 -46.88 5.38
N TYR A 18 6.91 -46.05 5.76
CA TYR A 18 6.84 -44.60 5.57
C TYR A 18 6.71 -44.21 4.09
N GLN A 19 7.53 -44.81 3.22
CA GLN A 19 7.56 -44.51 1.79
C GLN A 19 6.27 -44.94 1.08
N SER A 20 5.60 -45.98 1.58
CA SER A 20 4.39 -46.53 0.95
C SER A 20 3.13 -45.72 1.24
N ASP A 21 2.97 -45.20 2.46
CA ASP A 21 1.83 -44.34 2.84
C ASP A 21 2.22 -43.38 3.98
N PRO A 22 2.74 -42.18 3.67
CA PRO A 22 3.17 -41.21 4.69
C PRO A 22 2.05 -40.74 5.62
N VAL A 23 0.79 -40.76 5.15
CA VAL A 23 -0.37 -40.23 5.90
C VAL A 23 -0.83 -41.24 6.97
N ARG A 24 -0.64 -42.54 6.73
CA ARG A 24 -0.99 -43.61 7.68
C ARG A 24 0.22 -44.28 8.32
N ALA A 25 1.43 -43.84 7.96
CA ALA A 25 2.70 -44.43 8.38
C ALA A 25 2.78 -44.63 9.89
N GLU A 26 2.43 -43.63 10.70
CA GLU A 26 2.51 -43.71 12.16
C GLU A 26 1.74 -44.91 12.73
N ARG A 27 0.48 -45.09 12.31
CA ARG A 27 -0.36 -46.21 12.77
C ARG A 27 0.14 -47.56 12.26
N LEU A 28 0.63 -47.61 11.03
CA LEU A 28 1.14 -48.84 10.41
C LEU A 28 2.48 -49.26 11.02
N MET A 29 3.37 -48.31 11.31
CA MET A 29 4.63 -48.53 12.02
C MET A 29 4.39 -49.00 13.44
N GLU A 30 3.47 -48.37 14.18
CA GLU A 30 3.14 -48.79 15.54
C GLU A 30 2.60 -50.22 15.57
N ALA A 31 1.69 -50.56 14.65
CA ALA A 31 1.15 -51.92 14.55
C ALA A 31 2.23 -52.94 14.19
N TYR A 32 3.12 -52.60 13.24
CA TYR A 32 4.23 -53.45 12.82
C TYR A 32 5.23 -53.70 13.96
N LEU A 33 5.67 -52.64 14.66
CA LEU A 33 6.61 -52.74 15.77
C LEU A 33 6.00 -53.51 16.95
N ARG A 34 4.70 -53.30 17.22
CA ARG A 34 3.98 -53.99 18.29
C ARG A 34 3.89 -55.50 18.05
N GLU A 35 3.65 -55.93 16.80
CA GLU A 35 3.58 -57.36 16.48
C GLU A 35 4.98 -57.99 16.39
N THR A 36 5.96 -57.29 15.79
CA THR A 36 7.33 -57.79 15.62
C THR A 36 8.06 -57.94 16.95
N LEU A 37 7.82 -57.04 17.90
CA LEU A 37 8.46 -57.04 19.21
C LEU A 37 7.66 -57.81 20.29
N LYS A 38 6.54 -58.45 19.93
CA LYS A 38 5.61 -59.11 20.85
C LYS A 38 6.21 -60.24 21.69
N GLU A 39 7.24 -60.90 21.17
CA GLU A 39 7.93 -62.00 21.85
C GLU A 39 9.11 -61.55 22.73
N HIS A 40 9.48 -60.26 22.67
CA HIS A 40 10.58 -59.70 23.47
C HIS A 40 10.07 -59.25 24.85
N SER A 41 10.95 -59.27 25.85
CA SER A 41 10.65 -58.74 27.18
C SER A 41 10.50 -57.21 27.16
N PRO A 42 9.78 -56.59 28.12
CA PRO A 42 9.57 -55.14 28.15
C PRO A 42 10.87 -54.32 28.09
N ASP A 43 11.92 -54.78 28.75
CA ASP A 43 13.23 -54.09 28.78
C ASP A 43 13.94 -54.20 27.43
N GLU A 44 13.93 -55.38 26.78
CA GLU A 44 14.50 -55.58 25.44
C GLU A 44 13.76 -54.77 24.37
N ARG A 45 12.43 -54.63 24.49
CA ARG A 45 11.65 -53.77 23.57
C ARG A 45 12.09 -52.32 23.68
N PHE A 46 12.28 -51.84 24.91
CA PHE A 46 12.67 -50.47 25.15
C PHE A 46 14.07 -50.19 24.58
N THR A 47 15.04 -51.08 24.84
CA THR A 47 16.40 -50.96 24.27
C THR A 47 16.39 -50.98 22.74
N LEU A 48 15.62 -51.88 22.12
CA LEU A 48 15.53 -51.96 20.66
C LEU A 48 14.85 -50.72 20.04
N LEU A 49 13.85 -50.15 20.72
CA LEU A 49 13.19 -48.93 20.25
C LEU A 49 14.08 -47.69 20.38
N GLU A 50 14.87 -47.57 21.46
CA GLU A 50 15.86 -46.49 21.60
C GLU A 50 16.95 -46.59 20.53
N GLU A 51 17.47 -47.79 20.27
CA GLU A 51 18.48 -48.00 19.23
C GLU A 51 17.93 -47.71 17.82
N LEU A 52 16.66 -48.08 17.57
CA LEU A 52 15.97 -47.80 16.32
C LEU A 52 15.74 -46.29 16.14
N ALA A 53 15.31 -45.58 17.19
CA ALA A 53 15.14 -44.13 17.15
C ALA A 53 16.47 -43.42 16.83
N HIS A 54 17.57 -43.88 17.43
CA HIS A 54 18.88 -43.29 17.20
C HIS A 54 19.39 -43.47 15.74
N GLN A 55 18.98 -44.55 15.07
CA GLN A 55 19.27 -44.76 13.64
C GLN A 55 18.55 -43.76 12.73
N PHE A 56 17.37 -43.26 13.13
CA PHE A 56 16.64 -42.24 12.38
C PHE A 56 17.07 -40.81 12.75
N GLU A 57 17.65 -40.60 13.93
CA GLU A 57 18.25 -39.31 14.33
C GLU A 57 19.59 -39.02 13.62
N THR A 58 20.30 -40.05 13.16
CA THR A 58 21.67 -39.96 12.60
C THR A 58 21.75 -39.88 11.07
N VAL A 59 20.69 -39.41 10.41
CA VAL A 59 20.80 -38.92 9.03
C VAL A 59 21.05 -37.42 9.10
N PRO A 60 22.24 -36.90 8.72
CA PRO A 60 22.33 -35.49 8.38
C PRO A 60 21.36 -35.30 7.24
N ALA A 61 20.28 -34.55 7.50
CA ALA A 61 19.28 -34.23 6.49
C ALA A 61 20.03 -33.85 5.20
N PRO A 62 19.68 -34.43 4.03
CA PRO A 62 20.22 -33.90 2.79
C PRO A 62 19.91 -32.42 2.82
N VAL A 63 20.96 -31.60 2.70
CA VAL A 63 20.85 -30.14 2.63
C VAL A 63 19.70 -29.86 1.71
N VAL A 64 18.61 -29.36 2.29
CA VAL A 64 17.39 -28.99 1.60
C VAL A 64 17.82 -27.96 0.57
N GLN A 65 17.99 -28.39 -0.68
CA GLN A 65 18.35 -27.52 -1.79
C GLN A 65 17.26 -26.46 -2.02
N ASP A 66 16.04 -26.66 -1.48
CA ASP A 66 14.99 -25.64 -1.49
C ASP A 66 15.37 -24.38 -0.69
N VAL A 67 16.07 -24.48 0.45
CA VAL A 67 16.41 -23.29 1.26
C VAL A 67 17.51 -22.46 0.57
N PHE A 68 18.39 -23.11 -0.20
CA PHE A 68 19.48 -22.43 -0.92
C PHE A 68 19.04 -21.81 -2.25
N LEU A 69 17.99 -22.33 -2.89
CA LEU A 69 17.39 -21.73 -4.09
C LEU A 69 16.56 -20.50 -3.71
N GLU A 70 15.65 -20.64 -2.74
CA GLU A 70 14.84 -19.53 -2.24
C GLU A 70 15.73 -18.36 -1.77
N SER A 71 16.79 -18.64 -0.98
CA SER A 71 17.68 -17.59 -0.48
C SER A 71 18.42 -16.82 -1.58
N LYS A 72 18.71 -17.43 -2.75
CA LYS A 72 19.30 -16.71 -3.90
C LYS A 72 18.30 -15.83 -4.62
N GLU A 73 17.07 -16.29 -4.80
CA GLU A 73 15.99 -15.50 -5.40
C GLU A 73 15.60 -14.32 -4.51
N PHE A 74 15.51 -14.54 -3.19
CA PHE A 74 15.31 -13.48 -2.20
C PHE A 74 16.50 -12.51 -2.17
N SER A 75 17.75 -13.00 -2.18
CA SER A 75 18.94 -12.13 -2.28
C SER A 75 18.90 -11.21 -3.49
N ARG A 76 18.46 -11.74 -4.64
CA ARG A 76 18.30 -10.97 -5.87
C ARG A 76 17.17 -9.94 -5.74
N LEU A 77 16.02 -10.32 -5.16
CA LEU A 77 14.90 -9.42 -4.93
C LEU A 77 15.26 -8.25 -4.01
N PHE A 78 15.93 -8.52 -2.88
CA PHE A 78 16.42 -7.50 -1.96
C PHE A 78 17.47 -6.59 -2.60
N SER A 79 18.39 -7.15 -3.39
CA SER A 79 19.36 -6.35 -4.13
C SER A 79 18.71 -5.44 -5.18
N LEU A 80 17.65 -5.91 -5.83
CA LEU A 80 16.88 -5.12 -6.80
C LEU A 80 16.04 -4.02 -6.13
N LEU A 81 15.49 -4.28 -4.95
CA LEU A 81 14.64 -3.34 -4.22
C LEU A 81 15.42 -2.29 -3.43
N LEU A 82 16.54 -2.67 -2.81
CA LEU A 82 17.33 -1.81 -1.92
C LEU A 82 18.56 -1.20 -2.61
N GLY A 83 18.93 -1.71 -3.78
CA GLY A 83 20.11 -1.25 -4.53
C GLY A 83 21.46 -1.65 -3.92
N GLU A 84 21.48 -2.28 -2.75
CA GLU A 84 22.67 -2.81 -2.08
C GLU A 84 22.75 -4.34 -2.18
N LYS A 85 23.97 -4.88 -2.34
CA LYS A 85 24.21 -6.33 -2.37
C LYS A 85 24.03 -6.90 -0.96
N VAL A 86 22.82 -7.35 -0.65
CA VAL A 86 22.56 -8.06 0.61
C VAL A 86 23.14 -9.46 0.52
N SER A 87 23.95 -9.85 1.50
CA SER A 87 24.60 -11.17 1.52
C SER A 87 23.60 -12.24 1.99
N ALA A 88 23.61 -13.42 1.36
CA ALA A 88 22.72 -14.54 1.67
C ALA A 88 22.58 -14.94 3.16
N PRO A 89 23.62 -14.85 4.04
CA PRO A 89 23.44 -15.16 5.46
C PRO A 89 22.53 -14.18 6.22
N ASP A 90 22.44 -12.91 5.78
CA ASP A 90 21.58 -11.91 6.44
C ASP A 90 20.09 -12.17 6.16
N ILE A 91 19.79 -12.72 4.97
CA ILE A 91 18.45 -12.88 4.39
C ILE A 91 17.71 -14.11 4.91
N SER A 92 18.43 -15.08 5.49
CA SER A 92 17.83 -16.25 6.13
C SER A 92 17.01 -15.94 7.39
N SER A 93 17.06 -14.69 7.88
CA SER A 93 16.24 -14.26 9.00
C SER A 93 14.81 -14.00 8.54
N THR A 94 13.87 -14.82 9.01
CA THR A 94 12.42 -14.58 8.94
C THR A 94 12.06 -13.14 9.35
N GLU A 95 12.83 -12.55 10.25
CA GLU A 95 12.72 -11.16 10.68
C GLU A 95 12.90 -10.12 9.55
N LEU A 96 13.81 -10.33 8.58
CA LEU A 96 13.98 -9.40 7.44
C LEU A 96 12.80 -9.47 6.46
N LEU A 97 12.25 -10.66 6.24
CA LEU A 97 11.05 -10.86 5.43
C LEU A 97 9.83 -10.20 6.08
N GLU A 98 9.68 -10.33 7.40
CA GLU A 98 8.64 -9.64 8.16
C GLU A 98 8.79 -8.12 8.08
N LYS A 99 10.01 -7.58 8.23
CA LYS A 99 10.29 -6.15 8.09
C LYS A 99 10.01 -5.63 6.68
N LEU A 100 10.33 -6.41 5.65
CA LEU A 100 10.00 -6.07 4.25
C LEU A 100 8.48 -6.06 4.05
N ALA A 101 7.78 -7.09 4.51
CA ALA A 101 6.33 -7.18 4.41
C ALA A 101 5.63 -6.01 5.13
N LEU A 102 6.10 -5.64 6.33
CA LEU A 102 5.64 -4.46 7.06
C LEU A 102 5.89 -3.16 6.30
N SER A 103 7.06 -3.02 5.68
CA SER A 103 7.41 -1.83 4.90
C SER A 103 6.54 -1.68 3.65
N LEU A 104 6.33 -2.78 2.91
CA LEU A 104 5.44 -2.80 1.74
C LEU A 104 3.98 -2.54 2.12
N ASN A 105 3.51 -3.11 3.23
CA ASN A 105 2.17 -2.83 3.76
C ASN A 105 2.00 -1.34 4.06
N THR A 106 2.98 -0.74 4.74
CA THR A 106 2.97 0.69 5.05
C THR A 106 2.91 1.54 3.77
N ILE A 107 3.69 1.20 2.75
CA ILE A 107 3.67 1.91 1.45
C ILE A 107 2.30 1.79 0.79
N PHE A 108 1.73 0.58 0.71
CA PHE A 108 0.42 0.38 0.09
C PHE A 108 -0.71 1.08 0.85
N ASP A 109 -0.70 1.03 2.17
CA ASP A 109 -1.70 1.70 3.00
C ASP A 109 -1.59 3.23 2.84
N THR A 110 -0.37 3.77 2.80
CA THR A 110 -0.13 5.21 2.56
C THR A 110 -0.61 5.63 1.17
N LEU A 111 -0.32 4.85 0.12
CA LEU A 111 -0.78 5.15 -1.24
C LEU A 111 -2.30 5.09 -1.36
N ASN A 112 -2.94 4.10 -0.72
CA ASN A 112 -4.40 4.02 -0.67
C ASN A 112 -4.99 5.26 0.02
N GLU A 113 -4.39 5.70 1.13
CA GLU A 113 -4.85 6.88 1.86
C GLU A 113 -4.70 8.16 1.03
N MET A 114 -3.56 8.35 0.35
CA MET A 114 -3.37 9.50 -0.55
C MET A 114 -4.48 9.57 -1.61
N ILE A 115 -4.87 8.45 -2.19
CA ILE A 115 -5.90 8.45 -3.22
C ILE A 115 -7.28 8.69 -2.63
N ARG A 116 -7.59 8.15 -1.44
CA ARG A 116 -8.83 8.49 -0.73
C ARG A 116 -8.92 9.99 -0.45
N VAL A 117 -7.84 10.60 0.01
CA VAL A 117 -7.78 12.04 0.24
C VAL A 117 -8.00 12.79 -1.07
N ILE A 118 -7.34 12.40 -2.17
CA ILE A 118 -7.55 12.99 -3.49
C ILE A 118 -9.01 12.90 -3.94
N ASP A 119 -9.59 11.69 -3.91
CA ASP A 119 -10.95 11.47 -4.39
C ASP A 119 -11.98 12.26 -3.56
N THR A 120 -11.78 12.32 -2.24
CA THR A 120 -12.68 13.00 -1.31
C THR A 120 -12.54 14.53 -1.38
N THR A 121 -11.30 15.04 -1.32
CA THR A 121 -11.04 16.48 -1.16
C THR A 121 -10.93 17.24 -2.47
N LEU A 122 -10.42 16.62 -3.53
CA LEU A 122 -10.19 17.29 -4.82
C LEU A 122 -11.28 16.98 -5.84
N LEU A 123 -11.84 15.77 -5.81
CA LEU A 123 -12.79 15.31 -6.83
C LEU A 123 -14.22 15.17 -6.31
N GLY A 124 -14.46 15.23 -5.01
CA GLY A 124 -15.78 15.05 -4.39
C GLY A 124 -16.42 13.69 -4.69
N LYS A 125 -15.61 12.67 -5.02
CA LYS A 125 -16.05 11.32 -5.36
C LYS A 125 -16.13 10.47 -4.10
N LYS A 126 -17.07 9.53 -4.07
CA LYS A 126 -17.05 8.46 -3.06
C LYS A 126 -15.85 7.55 -3.32
N PRO A 127 -15.09 7.16 -2.28
CA PRO A 127 -13.96 6.26 -2.45
C PRO A 127 -14.49 4.85 -2.79
N GLU A 128 -14.57 4.52 -4.07
CA GLU A 128 -14.91 3.17 -4.58
C GLU A 128 -13.66 2.37 -4.98
N LEU A 129 -12.50 2.70 -4.42
CA LEU A 129 -11.25 2.07 -4.84
C LEU A 129 -10.98 0.77 -4.10
N GLU A 130 -10.82 -0.27 -4.90
CA GLU A 130 -10.15 -1.50 -4.48
C GLU A 130 -8.78 -1.16 -3.89
N THR A 131 -8.39 -1.83 -2.81
CA THR A 131 -7.07 -1.62 -2.24
C THR A 131 -6.00 -2.15 -3.18
N ILE A 132 -4.83 -1.52 -3.22
CA ILE A 132 -3.66 -2.04 -3.98
C ILE A 132 -3.41 -3.53 -3.70
N ARG A 133 -3.68 -4.00 -2.47
CA ARG A 133 -3.52 -5.39 -2.04
C ARG A 133 -4.53 -6.34 -2.74
N HIS A 134 -5.78 -5.89 -2.93
CA HIS A 134 -6.79 -6.65 -3.68
C HIS A 134 -6.42 -6.77 -5.18
N ILE A 135 -5.89 -5.69 -5.75
CA ILE A 135 -5.44 -5.65 -7.14
C ILE A 135 -4.26 -6.59 -7.37
N ILE A 136 -3.22 -6.51 -6.53
CA ILE A 136 -2.05 -7.40 -6.61
C ILE A 136 -2.49 -8.86 -6.45
N GLY A 137 -3.40 -9.15 -5.51
CA GLY A 137 -4.00 -10.48 -5.34
C GLY A 137 -4.69 -10.99 -6.61
N SER A 138 -5.53 -10.16 -7.22
CA SER A 138 -6.26 -10.53 -8.45
C SER A 138 -5.34 -10.81 -9.66
N HIS A 139 -4.21 -10.09 -9.78
CA HIS A 139 -3.22 -10.34 -10.84
C HIS A 139 -2.45 -11.66 -10.64
N LEU A 140 -2.21 -12.06 -9.39
CA LEU A 140 -1.55 -13.33 -9.08
C LEU A 140 -2.48 -14.53 -9.29
N GLU A 141 -3.79 -14.33 -9.11
CA GLU A 141 -4.83 -15.34 -9.37
C GLU A 141 -5.20 -15.49 -10.86
N GLY A 142 -4.53 -14.75 -11.75
CA GLY A 142 -4.73 -14.85 -13.21
C GLY A 142 -5.99 -14.16 -13.72
N GLU A 143 -6.69 -13.37 -12.89
CA GLU A 143 -7.76 -12.50 -13.37
C GLU A 143 -7.14 -11.30 -14.11
N ALA A 144 -7.47 -11.18 -15.40
CA ALA A 144 -7.10 -10.03 -16.22
C ALA A 144 -7.91 -8.79 -15.80
N ARG A 145 -7.62 -8.25 -14.61
CA ARG A 145 -8.06 -6.90 -14.24
C ARG A 145 -7.10 -5.86 -14.81
N THR A 146 -7.64 -4.72 -15.19
CA THR A 146 -6.95 -3.68 -15.98
C THR A 146 -6.21 -2.64 -15.13
N ASP A 147 -6.40 -2.63 -13.82
CA ASP A 147 -5.81 -1.61 -12.95
C ASP A 147 -4.50 -2.10 -12.35
N SER A 148 -3.40 -1.48 -12.78
CA SER A 148 -2.06 -1.76 -12.25
C SER A 148 -1.69 -0.75 -11.15
N LEU A 149 -0.69 -1.08 -10.32
CA LEU A 149 -0.08 -0.11 -9.39
C LEU A 149 0.40 1.16 -10.10
N GLN A 150 0.83 1.02 -11.37
CA GLN A 150 1.24 2.14 -12.19
C GLN A 150 0.09 3.11 -12.48
N ASN A 151 -1.15 2.62 -12.62
CA ASN A 151 -2.34 3.47 -12.73
C ASN A 151 -2.58 4.26 -11.43
N TYR A 152 -2.35 3.66 -10.26
CA TYR A 152 -2.46 4.34 -8.96
C TYR A 152 -1.46 5.50 -8.86
N LEU A 153 -0.20 5.25 -9.19
CA LEU A 153 0.85 6.28 -9.18
C LEU A 153 0.57 7.39 -10.21
N ALA A 154 0.16 7.02 -11.43
CA ALA A 154 -0.23 7.98 -12.46
C ALA A 154 -1.42 8.85 -12.02
N ARG A 155 -2.40 8.28 -11.32
CA ARG A 155 -3.53 9.03 -10.75
C ARG A 155 -3.08 10.03 -9.69
N ILE A 156 -2.17 9.64 -8.78
CA ILE A 156 -1.61 10.55 -7.76
C ILE A 156 -0.87 11.71 -8.44
N GLN A 157 0.01 11.40 -9.41
CA GLN A 157 0.75 12.42 -10.14
C GLN A 157 -0.18 13.38 -10.88
N LYS A 158 -1.21 12.85 -11.57
CA LYS A 158 -2.22 13.65 -12.27
C LYS A 158 -3.01 14.54 -11.32
N ALA A 159 -3.44 14.00 -10.17
CA ALA A 159 -4.16 14.78 -9.16
C ALA A 159 -3.34 15.94 -8.60
N PHE A 160 -2.02 15.75 -8.41
CA PHE A 160 -1.13 16.81 -7.97
C PHE A 160 -1.01 17.92 -9.02
N LEU A 161 -0.79 17.55 -10.29
CA LEU A 161 -0.70 18.51 -11.40
C LEU A 161 -1.99 19.31 -11.60
N ILE A 162 -3.14 18.63 -11.55
CA ILE A 162 -4.46 19.27 -11.67
C ILE A 162 -4.68 20.22 -10.50
N SER A 163 -4.39 19.79 -9.27
CA SER A 163 -4.50 20.65 -8.09
C SER A 163 -3.63 21.89 -8.22
N HIS A 164 -2.37 21.74 -8.62
CA HIS A 164 -1.48 22.90 -8.78
C HIS A 164 -2.03 23.90 -9.80
N LYS A 165 -2.51 23.43 -10.95
CA LYS A 165 -3.10 24.28 -11.99
C LYS A 165 -4.42 24.92 -11.54
N ALA A 166 -5.30 24.14 -10.91
CA ALA A 166 -6.58 24.64 -10.41
C ALA A 166 -6.38 25.72 -9.33
N PHE A 167 -5.37 25.57 -8.48
CA PHE A 167 -5.03 26.59 -7.49
C PHE A 167 -4.57 27.90 -8.14
N GLN A 168 -3.71 27.82 -9.15
CA GLN A 168 -3.28 28.99 -9.92
C GLN A 168 -4.48 29.69 -10.60
N GLU A 169 -5.36 28.93 -11.24
CA GLU A 169 -6.56 29.47 -11.90
C GLU A 169 -7.54 30.11 -10.90
N ALA A 170 -7.82 29.44 -9.77
CA ALA A 170 -8.71 29.95 -8.73
C ALA A 170 -8.16 31.21 -8.06
N ALA A 171 -6.85 31.24 -7.77
CA ALA A 171 -6.19 32.42 -7.24
C ALA A 171 -6.24 33.58 -8.24
N GLN A 172 -5.90 33.34 -9.51
CA GLN A 172 -5.95 34.35 -10.56
C GLN A 172 -7.38 34.90 -10.75
N ALA A 173 -8.40 34.04 -10.73
CA ALA A 173 -9.79 34.45 -10.83
C ALA A 173 -10.20 35.36 -9.65
N LYS A 174 -9.91 34.94 -8.41
CA LYS A 174 -10.29 35.70 -7.20
C LYS A 174 -9.53 37.02 -7.07
N PHE A 175 -8.24 37.04 -7.39
CA PHE A 175 -7.50 38.31 -7.47
C PHE A 175 -7.98 39.19 -8.61
N GLY A 176 -8.33 38.61 -9.76
CA GLY A 176 -8.94 39.32 -10.88
C GLY A 176 -10.26 39.99 -10.51
N GLU A 177 -11.13 39.33 -9.74
CA GLU A 177 -12.36 39.90 -9.19
C GLU A 177 -12.07 41.13 -8.31
N ILE A 178 -11.12 41.01 -7.38
CA ILE A 178 -10.73 42.12 -6.49
C ILE A 178 -10.18 43.31 -7.30
N LEU A 179 -9.25 43.05 -8.22
CA LEU A 179 -8.65 44.08 -9.06
C LEU A 179 -9.69 44.75 -9.97
N LYS A 180 -10.68 44.00 -10.45
CA LYS A 180 -11.78 44.55 -11.26
C LYS A 180 -12.70 45.43 -10.44
N GLU A 181 -13.00 45.09 -9.19
CA GLU A 181 -13.86 45.88 -8.32
C GLU A 181 -13.18 47.13 -7.74
N LEU A 182 -11.87 47.05 -7.50
CA LEU A 182 -11.03 48.15 -7.01
C LEU A 182 -10.35 48.95 -8.14
N GLY A 183 -10.54 48.54 -9.39
CA GLY A 183 -9.97 49.22 -10.56
C GLY A 183 -10.63 50.58 -10.79
N PRO A 184 -9.86 51.61 -11.22
CA PRO A 184 -10.38 52.97 -11.41
C PRO A 184 -11.55 53.02 -12.41
N GLU A 185 -11.48 52.21 -13.47
CA GLU A 185 -12.51 52.06 -14.51
C GLU A 185 -13.89 51.72 -13.94
N ARG A 186 -13.94 50.92 -12.86
CA ARG A 186 -15.17 50.51 -12.19
C ARG A 186 -15.89 51.71 -11.57
N PHE A 187 -15.14 52.61 -10.94
CA PHE A 187 -15.68 53.81 -10.29
C PHE A 187 -16.01 54.92 -11.30
N GLU A 188 -15.30 54.97 -12.42
CA GLU A 188 -15.56 55.94 -13.50
C GLU A 188 -16.83 55.61 -14.29
N SER A 189 -17.18 54.32 -14.39
CA SER A 189 -18.36 53.84 -15.10
C SER A 189 -19.68 53.92 -14.31
N GLU A 190 -19.62 54.13 -12.99
CA GLU A 190 -20.81 54.21 -12.14
C GLU A 190 -21.48 55.58 -12.23
N PRO A 191 -22.81 55.64 -12.45
CA PRO A 191 -23.53 56.91 -12.51
C PRO A 191 -23.59 57.53 -11.11
N MET A 192 -22.61 58.38 -10.81
CA MET A 192 -22.68 59.26 -9.64
C MET A 192 -23.81 60.27 -9.81
N GLY A 193 -24.52 60.54 -8.70
CA GLY A 193 -25.64 61.46 -8.66
C GLY A 193 -25.33 62.77 -9.40
N ARG A 194 -26.25 63.17 -10.30
CA ARG A 194 -26.13 64.40 -11.11
C ARG A 194 -25.84 65.58 -10.18
N LEU A 195 -24.66 66.21 -10.35
CA LEU A 195 -24.23 67.57 -9.94
C LEU A 195 -22.84 67.70 -9.26
N LYS A 196 -22.04 66.64 -9.05
CA LYS A 196 -20.73 66.82 -8.39
C LYS A 196 -19.58 66.92 -9.40
N ILE A 197 -18.95 68.10 -9.47
CA ILE A 197 -17.79 68.42 -10.33
C ILE A 197 -16.61 68.82 -9.44
N GLY A 198 -15.39 68.41 -9.80
CA GLY A 198 -14.16 68.86 -9.11
C GLY A 198 -13.88 68.11 -7.78
N PRO A 199 -13.39 68.79 -6.72
CA PRO A 199 -12.96 68.16 -5.46
C PRO A 199 -14.02 67.28 -4.78
N LEU A 200 -15.31 67.64 -4.89
CA LEU A 200 -16.43 66.87 -4.33
C LEU A 200 -16.58 65.50 -5.01
N ARG A 201 -16.34 65.41 -6.32
CA ARG A 201 -16.34 64.15 -7.06
C ARG A 201 -15.20 63.25 -6.61
N LYS A 202 -14.01 63.82 -6.37
CA LYS A 202 -12.85 63.06 -5.88
C LYS A 202 -13.09 62.50 -4.48
N ALA A 203 -13.73 63.27 -3.60
CA ALA A 203 -14.09 62.81 -2.25
C ALA A 203 -15.08 61.64 -2.30
N GLU A 204 -16.10 61.70 -3.16
CA GLU A 204 -17.04 60.58 -3.33
C GLU A 204 -16.37 59.33 -3.90
N LEU A 205 -15.53 59.47 -4.93
CA LEU A 205 -14.79 58.33 -5.49
C LEU A 205 -13.89 57.67 -4.44
N PHE A 206 -13.28 58.48 -3.58
CA PHE A 206 -12.44 57.98 -2.49
C PHE A 206 -13.25 57.25 -1.41
N GLU A 207 -14.40 57.78 -1.00
CA GLU A 207 -15.26 57.07 -0.04
C GLU A 207 -15.80 55.76 -0.63
N MET A 208 -16.20 55.74 -1.91
CA MET A 208 -16.61 54.50 -2.59
C MET A 208 -15.47 53.47 -2.64
N TYR A 209 -14.24 53.90 -2.95
CA TYR A 209 -13.08 53.03 -2.89
C TYR A 209 -12.89 52.44 -1.49
N LYS A 210 -12.96 53.30 -0.47
CA LYS A 210 -12.78 52.90 0.94
C LYS A 210 -13.85 51.90 1.38
N GLU A 211 -15.11 52.11 1.01
CA GLU A 211 -16.21 51.17 1.30
C GLU A 211 -15.97 49.79 0.66
N ARG A 212 -15.57 49.75 -0.61
CA ARG A 212 -15.25 48.49 -1.30
C ARG A 212 -14.03 47.81 -0.70
N PHE A 213 -12.96 48.57 -0.43
CA PHE A 213 -11.78 48.05 0.24
C PHE A 213 -12.12 47.44 1.61
N GLN A 214 -12.94 48.13 2.42
CA GLN A 214 -13.37 47.61 3.73
C GLN A 214 -14.21 46.34 3.59
N THR A 215 -15.00 46.23 2.52
CA THR A 215 -15.75 45.00 2.22
C THR A 215 -14.80 43.83 1.97
N PHE A 216 -13.80 44.00 1.09
CA PHE A 216 -12.81 42.95 0.83
C PHE A 216 -11.95 42.64 2.05
N LYS A 217 -11.57 43.66 2.83
CA LYS A 217 -10.83 43.49 4.08
C LYS A 217 -11.61 42.64 5.07
N LYS A 218 -12.90 42.94 5.30
CA LYS A 218 -13.78 42.12 6.15
C LYS A 218 -13.89 40.69 5.64
N TRP A 219 -13.99 40.50 4.33
CA TRP A 219 -14.01 39.19 3.69
C TRP A 219 -12.75 38.36 3.95
N PHE A 220 -11.60 39.02 3.89
CA PHE A 220 -10.32 38.41 4.18
C PHE A 220 -10.19 38.06 5.66
N GLU A 221 -10.50 39.00 6.55
CA GLU A 221 -10.43 38.83 8.00
C GLU A 221 -11.43 37.78 8.53
N SER A 222 -12.60 37.65 7.90
CA SER A 222 -13.62 36.67 8.29
C SER A 222 -13.35 35.27 7.74
N GLY A 223 -12.29 35.06 6.96
CA GLY A 223 -11.99 33.77 6.30
C GLY A 223 -12.86 33.46 5.07
N ARG A 224 -13.87 34.29 4.75
CA ARG A 224 -14.77 34.06 3.62
C ARG A 224 -14.03 34.07 2.28
N PHE A 225 -12.99 34.89 2.15
CA PHE A 225 -12.12 34.86 0.97
C PHE A 225 -11.49 33.48 0.76
N LYS A 226 -11.01 32.84 1.82
CA LYS A 226 -10.41 31.50 1.76
C LYS A 226 -11.45 30.47 1.36
N GLU A 227 -12.65 30.52 1.93
CA GLU A 227 -13.74 29.61 1.58
C GLU A 227 -14.16 29.73 0.11
N GLU A 228 -14.34 30.96 -0.39
CA GLU A 228 -14.71 31.18 -1.79
C GLU A 228 -13.59 30.77 -2.75
N MET A 229 -12.32 30.98 -2.37
CA MET A 229 -11.17 30.53 -3.15
C MET A 229 -11.08 28.99 -3.19
N LEU A 230 -11.27 28.31 -2.05
CA LEU A 230 -11.30 26.85 -1.98
C LEU A 230 -12.44 26.26 -2.81
N ARG A 231 -13.63 26.88 -2.77
CA ARG A 231 -14.76 26.45 -3.59
C ARG A 231 -14.49 26.59 -5.09
N GLU A 232 -13.88 27.69 -5.52
CA GLU A 232 -13.53 27.86 -6.94
C GLU A 232 -12.38 26.92 -7.33
N PHE A 233 -11.45 26.65 -6.42
CA PHE A 233 -10.39 25.65 -6.57
C PHE A 233 -10.98 24.24 -6.80
N GLU A 234 -11.86 23.76 -5.92
CA GLU A 234 -12.50 22.44 -6.04
C GLU A 234 -13.26 22.31 -7.36
N LYS A 235 -14.05 23.33 -7.71
CA LYS A 235 -14.78 23.38 -8.99
C LYS A 235 -13.84 23.32 -10.19
N THR A 236 -12.69 23.98 -10.12
CA THR A 236 -11.68 23.97 -11.19
C THR A 236 -10.98 22.61 -11.28
N CYS A 237 -10.65 21.98 -10.13
CA CYS A 237 -10.13 20.62 -10.08
C CYS A 237 -11.06 19.63 -10.79
N GLN A 238 -12.35 19.65 -10.46
CA GLN A 238 -13.36 18.78 -11.08
C GLN A 238 -13.43 19.00 -12.60
N LYS A 239 -13.52 20.27 -13.03
CA LYS A 239 -13.57 20.64 -14.45
C LYS A 239 -12.35 20.16 -15.24
N LEU A 240 -11.14 20.38 -14.71
CA LEU A 240 -9.90 19.97 -15.37
C LEU A 240 -9.76 18.44 -15.41
N TYR A 241 -10.19 17.76 -14.35
CA TYR A 241 -10.18 16.30 -14.29
C TYR A 241 -11.12 15.67 -15.33
N ASP A 242 -12.31 16.23 -15.50
CA ASP A 242 -13.30 15.74 -16.48
C ASP A 242 -12.92 16.05 -17.93
N ALA A 243 -12.28 17.20 -18.17
CA ALA A 243 -11.78 17.57 -19.49
C ALA A 243 -10.68 16.61 -19.97
N ASP A 244 -9.86 16.10 -19.06
CA ASP A 244 -8.76 15.16 -19.35
C ASP A 244 -9.23 13.69 -19.42
N ARG A 245 -10.53 13.40 -19.26
CA ARG A 245 -11.14 12.07 -19.51
C ARG A 245 -11.81 11.96 -20.89
N ARG A 246 -11.97 13.08 -21.61
CA ARG A 246 -12.57 13.13 -22.95
C ARG A 246 -11.49 13.16 -24.01
#